data_AF-A0A672QVM6-F1
#
_entry.id   AF-A0A672QVM6-F1
#
_cell.length_a   1.000
_cell.length_b   1.000
_cell.length_c   1.000
_cell.angle_alpha   90.00
_cell.angle_beta   90.00
_cell.angle_gamma   90.00
#
_symmetry.space_group_name_H-M   'P 1'
#
loop_
_entity.id
_entity.type
_entity.pdbx_description
1 polymer ?
#
loop_
_entity_poly.entity_id
_entity_poly.type
_entity_poly.pdbx_seq_one_letter_code
_entity_poly.pdbx_strand_id
1 'polypeptide(L)'
;MLQKSRLQHSHSYKLRDCMKNEISRVLQVLQEMHQKREEQKFNLGKLTETINMLEEKKLHMCMSYEAAMQERTQRWESYKVCQLVEKEQELCIFYEKLNVLVKMIEDSNLKIQSMEDEIKRQNNLLMKQFFSKQALEEESILLQIQLSEMKDRLTELEKAFVNQTRAGKPSGKDLSLEELIKKIEQLEVHLADKEIQLLEMELVYEQVTRLSQRFQIKAENGKEDTLHLAKKVNELQAQIRERTRKIMAVVAELSMRQAECMTLQQEMKEKELQLDLCQRSVEQGLPPSDNIENEWLRCLRDQHRRQLAEEDEWNQLPNGVYTKAELRPNAYIPIDDPLLVPKHYGALAPFKPTEPGANIRHIRKPKYKPIEI
;
A
#
# COMPACT_ATOMS: atom_id res chain seq x y z
N MET A 1 -93.09 71.87 -4.12
CA MET A 1 -91.74 72.14 -4.71
C MET A 1 -90.61 72.03 -3.68
N LEU A 2 -90.70 72.67 -2.50
CA LEU A 2 -89.63 72.68 -1.47
C LEU A 2 -89.25 71.31 -0.87
N GLN A 3 -90.21 70.43 -0.59
CA GLN A 3 -89.94 69.13 0.04
C GLN A 3 -89.18 68.16 -0.88
N LYS A 4 -89.48 68.18 -2.18
CA LYS A 4 -88.76 67.39 -3.20
C LYS A 4 -87.30 67.83 -3.31
N SER A 5 -87.05 69.14 -3.29
CA SER A 5 -85.69 69.69 -3.28
C SER A 5 -84.91 69.32 -1.99
N ARG A 6 -85.54 69.35 -0.82
CA ARG A 6 -84.91 68.91 0.44
C ARG A 6 -84.54 67.43 0.45
N LEU A 7 -85.42 66.55 -0.06
CA LEU A 7 -85.14 65.13 -0.19
C LEU A 7 -84.01 64.84 -1.19
N GLN A 8 -84.01 65.52 -2.34
CA GLN A 8 -82.91 65.45 -3.31
C GLN A 8 -81.59 65.87 -2.70
N HIS A 9 -81.57 66.96 -1.92
CA HIS A 9 -80.35 67.43 -1.26
C HIS A 9 -79.85 66.44 -0.20
N SER A 10 -80.74 65.89 0.63
CA SER A 10 -80.39 64.84 1.61
C SER A 10 -79.86 63.57 0.93
N HIS A 11 -80.47 63.16 -0.18
CA HIS A 11 -80.00 62.02 -0.96
C HIS A 11 -78.61 62.29 -1.57
N SER A 12 -78.37 63.49 -2.12
CA SER A 12 -77.06 63.89 -2.64
C SER A 12 -75.98 63.92 -1.56
N TYR A 13 -76.29 64.31 -0.32
CA TYR A 13 -75.33 64.23 0.80
C TYR A 13 -75.00 62.79 1.15
N LYS A 14 -76.01 61.93 1.31
CA LYS A 14 -75.80 60.51 1.60
C LYS A 14 -74.97 59.81 0.52
N LEU A 15 -75.23 60.12 -0.75
CA LEU A 15 -74.44 59.60 -1.87
C LEU A 15 -73.00 60.07 -1.81
N ARG A 16 -72.77 61.37 -1.54
CA ARG A 16 -71.43 61.94 -1.39
C ARG A 16 -70.65 61.28 -0.26
N ASP A 17 -71.26 61.08 0.90
CA ASP A 17 -70.61 60.47 2.05
C ASP A 17 -70.35 58.96 1.82
N CYS A 18 -71.26 58.27 1.14
CA CYS A 18 -71.05 56.90 0.68
C CYS A 18 -69.82 56.81 -0.24
N MET A 19 -69.75 57.69 -1.25
CA MET A 19 -68.60 57.77 -2.16
C MET A 19 -67.31 58.13 -1.42
N LYS A 20 -67.33 59.04 -0.45
CA LYS A 20 -66.15 59.36 0.38
C LYS A 20 -65.68 58.16 1.20
N ASN A 21 -66.60 57.40 1.76
CA ASN A 21 -66.28 56.19 2.53
C ASN A 21 -65.74 55.08 1.61
N GLU A 22 -66.26 54.94 0.39
CA GLU A 22 -65.72 54.04 -0.62
C GLU A 22 -64.31 54.46 -1.06
N ILE A 23 -64.10 55.75 -1.35
CA ILE A 23 -62.78 56.30 -1.68
C ILE A 23 -61.80 56.06 -0.53
N SER A 24 -62.20 56.30 0.72
CA SER A 24 -61.35 56.08 1.89
C SER A 24 -60.98 54.59 2.07
N ARG A 25 -61.93 53.68 1.86
CA ARG A 25 -61.67 52.22 1.88
C ARG A 25 -60.70 51.82 0.78
N VAL A 26 -60.89 52.31 -0.45
CA VAL A 26 -60.00 52.02 -1.58
C VAL A 26 -58.59 52.59 -1.32
N LEU A 27 -58.49 53.80 -0.76
CA LEU A 27 -57.22 54.41 -0.40
C LEU A 27 -56.46 53.58 0.67
N GLN A 28 -57.17 53.06 1.68
CA GLN A 28 -56.56 52.21 2.69
C GLN A 28 -56.01 50.92 2.06
N VAL A 29 -56.80 50.24 1.22
CA VAL A 29 -56.34 49.02 0.53
C VAL A 29 -55.15 49.32 -0.39
N LEU A 30 -55.15 50.45 -1.10
CA LEU A 30 -54.01 50.87 -1.92
C LEU A 30 -52.75 51.10 -1.08
N GLN A 31 -52.88 51.70 0.10
CA GLN A 31 -51.76 51.92 1.01
C GLN A 31 -51.20 50.61 1.58
N GLU A 32 -52.07 49.67 1.98
CA GLU A 32 -51.66 48.34 2.44
C GLU A 32 -50.94 47.55 1.33
N MET A 33 -51.47 47.61 0.09
CA MET A 33 -50.84 46.96 -1.07
C MET A 33 -49.50 47.62 -1.42
N HIS A 34 -49.36 48.94 -1.25
CA HIS A 34 -48.10 49.63 -1.42
C HIS A 34 -47.08 49.20 -0.35
N GLN A 35 -47.46 49.12 0.92
CA GLN A 35 -46.59 48.64 2.00
C GLN A 35 -46.10 47.22 1.75
N LYS A 36 -47.00 46.30 1.39
CA LYS A 36 -46.65 44.91 1.02
C LYS A 36 -45.67 44.86 -0.15
N ARG A 37 -45.84 45.71 -1.16
CA ARG A 37 -44.92 45.81 -2.30
C ARG A 37 -43.52 46.22 -1.85
N GLU A 38 -43.41 47.24 -0.99
CA GLU A 38 -42.11 47.72 -0.49
C GLU A 38 -41.43 46.68 0.41
N GLU A 39 -42.18 45.97 1.26
CA GLU A 39 -41.67 44.85 2.05
C GLU A 39 -41.14 43.71 1.16
N GLN A 40 -41.92 43.32 0.13
CA GLN A 40 -41.50 42.31 -0.84
C GLN A 40 -40.25 42.74 -1.60
N LYS A 41 -40.17 44.01 -2.02
CA LYS A 41 -39.01 44.57 -2.71
C LYS A 41 -37.76 44.53 -1.83
N PHE A 42 -37.89 44.86 -0.55
CA PHE A 42 -36.79 44.75 0.42
C PHE A 42 -36.34 43.30 0.63
N ASN A 43 -37.29 42.37 0.76
CA ASN A 43 -36.99 40.95 0.91
C ASN A 43 -36.32 40.38 -0.36
N LEU A 44 -36.75 40.79 -1.55
CA LEU A 44 -36.09 40.44 -2.81
C LEU A 44 -34.65 40.96 -2.83
N GLY A 45 -34.40 42.19 -2.40
CA GLY A 45 -33.05 42.74 -2.29
C GLY A 45 -32.13 41.90 -1.41
N LYS A 46 -32.61 41.51 -0.21
CA LYS A 46 -31.88 40.61 0.69
C LYS A 46 -31.59 39.26 0.04
N LEU A 47 -32.58 38.66 -0.60
CA LEU A 47 -32.40 37.37 -1.29
C LEU A 47 -31.36 37.49 -2.41
N THR A 48 -31.40 38.54 -3.21
CA THR A 48 -30.40 38.81 -4.25
C THR A 48 -29.00 38.96 -3.67
N GLU A 49 -28.83 39.69 -2.57
CA GLU A 49 -27.53 39.79 -1.87
C GLU A 49 -27.04 38.42 -1.38
N THR A 50 -27.93 37.59 -0.80
CA THR A 50 -27.55 36.25 -0.37
C THR A 50 -27.18 35.34 -1.54
N ILE A 51 -27.88 35.44 -2.67
CA ILE A 51 -27.58 34.68 -3.89
C ILE A 51 -26.19 35.08 -4.40
N ASN A 52 -25.91 36.38 -4.55
CA ASN A 52 -24.60 36.86 -5.00
C ASN A 52 -23.46 36.38 -4.09
N MET A 53 -23.63 36.48 -2.77
CA MET A 53 -22.67 35.97 -1.79
C MET A 53 -22.42 34.46 -1.91
N LEU A 54 -23.47 33.67 -2.17
CA LEU A 54 -23.35 32.23 -2.36
C LEU A 54 -22.68 31.89 -3.70
N GLU A 55 -22.97 32.64 -4.75
CA GLU A 55 -22.32 32.51 -6.05
C GLU A 55 -20.81 32.81 -5.98
N GLU A 56 -20.42 33.88 -5.29
CA GLU A 56 -19.01 34.20 -5.05
C GLU A 56 -18.30 33.10 -4.25
N LYS A 57 -18.93 32.61 -3.17
CA LYS A 57 -18.38 31.50 -2.37
C LYS A 57 -18.22 30.22 -3.20
N LYS A 58 -19.21 29.89 -4.03
CA LYS A 58 -19.14 28.75 -4.95
C LYS A 58 -17.97 28.92 -5.92
N LEU A 59 -17.83 30.09 -6.54
CA LEU A 59 -16.76 30.37 -7.48
C LEU A 59 -15.39 30.22 -6.81
N HIS A 60 -15.21 30.81 -5.63
CA HIS A 60 -13.99 30.67 -4.84
C HIS A 60 -13.66 29.21 -4.52
N MET A 61 -14.67 28.43 -4.11
CA MET A 61 -14.50 27.00 -3.82
C MET A 61 -14.10 26.21 -5.07
N CYS A 62 -14.72 26.48 -6.23
CA CYS A 62 -14.34 25.87 -7.50
C CYS A 62 -12.90 26.21 -7.90
N MET A 63 -12.51 27.49 -7.83
CA MET A 63 -11.14 27.92 -8.16
C MET A 63 -10.11 27.27 -7.23
N SER A 64 -10.38 27.21 -5.92
CA SER A 64 -9.49 26.55 -4.96
C SER A 64 -9.34 25.06 -5.24
N TYR A 65 -10.43 24.38 -5.63
CA TYR A 65 -10.41 22.97 -5.97
C TYR A 65 -9.62 22.71 -7.27
N GLU A 66 -9.87 23.51 -8.32
CA GLU A 66 -9.14 23.43 -9.58
C GLU A 66 -7.63 23.64 -9.37
N ALA A 67 -7.24 24.64 -8.57
CA ALA A 67 -5.83 24.89 -8.24
C ALA A 67 -5.20 23.69 -7.52
N ALA A 68 -5.86 23.12 -6.51
CA ALA A 68 -5.37 21.94 -5.79
C ALA A 68 -5.25 20.71 -6.71
N MET A 69 -6.18 20.54 -7.65
CA MET A 69 -6.15 19.45 -8.62
C MET A 69 -5.01 19.63 -9.64
N GLN A 70 -4.75 20.86 -10.09
CA GLN A 70 -3.62 21.18 -10.96
C GLN A 70 -2.28 20.94 -10.25
N GLU A 71 -2.12 21.38 -9.01
CA GLU A 71 -0.90 21.16 -8.22
C GLU A 71 -0.63 19.65 -8.04
N ARG A 72 -1.66 18.86 -7.74
CA ARG A 72 -1.53 17.40 -7.63
C ARG A 72 -1.10 16.77 -8.95
N THR A 73 -1.67 17.22 -10.07
CA THR A 73 -1.32 16.73 -11.41
C THR A 73 0.13 17.05 -11.74
N GLN A 74 0.55 18.31 -11.56
CA GLN A 74 1.93 18.75 -11.78
C GLN A 74 2.93 17.98 -10.91
N ARG A 75 2.59 17.75 -9.64
CA ARG A 75 3.42 16.97 -8.72
C ARG A 75 3.56 15.52 -9.17
N TRP A 76 2.46 14.92 -9.63
CA TRP A 76 2.47 13.55 -10.16
C TRP A 76 3.31 13.45 -11.44
N GLU A 77 3.18 14.40 -12.36
CA GLU A 77 3.99 14.46 -13.58
C GLU A 77 5.48 14.62 -13.25
N SER A 78 5.83 15.56 -12.36
CA SER A 78 7.21 15.77 -11.91
C SER A 78 7.79 14.51 -11.27
N TYR A 79 7.04 13.86 -10.37
CA TYR A 79 7.46 12.62 -9.74
C TYR A 79 7.71 11.51 -10.76
N LYS A 80 6.81 11.36 -11.74
CA LYS A 80 6.93 10.34 -12.79
C LYS A 80 8.15 10.61 -13.68
N VAL A 81 8.41 11.87 -14.03
CA VAL A 81 9.61 12.26 -14.78
C VAL A 81 10.87 11.92 -14.01
N CYS A 82 10.94 12.26 -12.71
CA CYS A 82 12.09 11.91 -11.88
C CYS A 82 12.33 10.39 -11.84
N GLN A 83 11.29 9.58 -11.63
CA GLN A 83 11.41 8.12 -11.66
C GLN A 83 11.93 7.58 -13.00
N LEU A 84 11.43 8.12 -14.11
CA LEU A 84 11.88 7.71 -15.45
C LEU A 84 13.36 8.03 -15.66
N VAL A 85 13.80 9.21 -15.24
CA VAL A 85 15.21 9.63 -15.31
C VAL A 85 16.10 8.74 -14.43
N GLU A 86 15.68 8.41 -13.22
CA GLU A 86 16.42 7.48 -12.35
C GLU A 86 16.59 6.10 -13.01
N LYS A 87 15.53 5.59 -13.64
CA LYS A 87 15.58 4.30 -14.37
C LYS A 87 16.48 4.36 -15.60
N GLU A 88 16.46 5.47 -16.34
CA GLU A 88 17.34 5.69 -17.47
C GLU A 88 18.82 5.74 -17.04
N GLN A 89 19.12 6.42 -15.93
CA GLN A 89 20.47 6.45 -15.36
C GLN A 89 20.95 5.06 -14.91
N GLU A 90 20.08 4.27 -14.28
CA GLU A 90 20.38 2.87 -13.94
C GLU A 90 20.74 2.06 -15.20
N LEU A 91 19.98 2.23 -16.30
CA LEU A 91 20.26 1.57 -17.58
C LEU A 91 21.60 2.00 -18.17
N CYS A 92 21.95 3.29 -18.15
CA CYS A 92 23.26 3.76 -18.60
C CYS A 92 24.41 3.07 -17.85
N ILE A 93 24.30 2.96 -16.53
CA ILE A 93 25.31 2.26 -15.71
C ILE A 93 25.42 0.78 -16.11
N PHE A 94 24.30 0.12 -16.42
CA PHE A 94 24.33 -1.26 -16.89
C PHE A 94 24.98 -1.39 -18.27
N TYR A 95 24.71 -0.48 -19.20
CA TYR A 95 25.35 -0.48 -20.52
C TYR A 95 26.86 -0.26 -20.42
N GLU A 96 27.31 0.64 -19.54
CA GLU A 96 28.74 0.83 -19.29
C GLU A 96 29.40 -0.44 -18.75
N LYS A 97 28.79 -1.10 -17.76
CA LYS A 97 29.27 -2.37 -17.22
C LYS A 97 29.31 -3.47 -18.28
N LEU A 98 28.27 -3.57 -19.10
CA LEU A 98 28.20 -4.53 -20.19
C LEU A 98 29.32 -4.30 -21.20
N ASN A 99 29.55 -3.05 -21.60
CA ASN A 99 30.63 -2.70 -22.52
C ASN A 99 32.02 -3.06 -21.97
N VAL A 100 32.27 -2.86 -20.67
CA VAL A 100 33.52 -3.29 -20.03
C VAL A 100 33.67 -4.81 -20.07
N LEU A 101 32.60 -5.56 -19.76
CA LEU A 101 32.62 -7.02 -19.79
C LEU A 101 32.81 -7.57 -21.21
N VAL A 102 32.17 -6.98 -22.21
CA VAL A 102 32.33 -7.36 -23.63
C VAL A 102 33.79 -7.19 -24.04
N LYS A 103 34.41 -6.04 -23.75
CA LYS A 103 35.84 -5.81 -24.03
C LYS A 103 36.75 -6.82 -23.34
N MET A 104 36.47 -7.13 -22.07
CA MET A 104 37.24 -8.13 -21.32
C MET A 104 37.13 -9.52 -21.96
N ILE A 105 35.94 -9.89 -22.46
CA ILE A 105 35.73 -11.16 -23.16
C ILE A 105 36.52 -11.17 -24.48
N GLU A 106 36.46 -10.09 -25.26
CA GLU A 106 37.23 -9.95 -26.51
C GLU A 106 38.74 -10.09 -26.26
N ASP A 107 39.28 -9.39 -25.28
CA ASP A 107 40.70 -9.49 -24.88
C ASP A 107 41.07 -10.90 -24.43
N SER A 108 40.19 -11.55 -23.65
CA SER A 108 40.41 -12.92 -23.19
C SER A 108 40.40 -13.92 -24.35
N ASN A 109 39.51 -13.74 -25.33
CA ASN A 109 39.41 -14.58 -26.52
C ASN A 109 40.65 -14.44 -27.40
N LEU A 110 41.16 -13.22 -27.58
CA LEU A 110 42.42 -12.99 -28.30
C LEU A 110 43.60 -13.72 -27.64
N LYS A 111 43.66 -13.70 -26.30
CA LYS A 111 44.70 -14.41 -25.55
C LYS A 111 44.57 -15.93 -25.69
N ILE A 112 43.35 -16.46 -25.64
CA ILE A 112 43.09 -17.89 -25.86
C ILE A 112 43.53 -18.30 -27.27
N GLN A 113 43.14 -17.54 -28.30
CA GLN A 113 43.54 -17.80 -29.69
C GLN A 113 45.07 -17.83 -29.84
N SER A 114 45.77 -16.85 -29.25
CA SER A 114 47.23 -16.83 -29.28
C SER A 114 47.87 -18.06 -28.62
N MET A 115 47.31 -18.52 -27.49
CA MET A 115 47.79 -19.74 -26.83
C MET A 115 47.47 -21.00 -27.63
N GLU A 116 46.29 -21.10 -28.24
CA GLU A 116 45.90 -22.21 -29.10
C GLU A 116 46.84 -22.32 -30.32
N ASP A 117 47.22 -21.21 -30.92
CA ASP A 117 48.14 -21.20 -32.06
C ASP A 117 49.57 -21.59 -31.65
N GLU A 118 50.04 -21.18 -30.48
CA GLU A 118 51.33 -21.64 -29.96
C GLU A 118 51.32 -23.14 -29.64
N ILE A 119 50.24 -23.66 -29.05
CA ILE A 119 50.07 -25.11 -28.81
C ILE A 119 50.07 -25.87 -30.14
N LYS A 120 49.35 -25.38 -31.16
CA LYS A 120 49.37 -25.99 -32.50
C LYS A 120 50.79 -25.99 -33.08
N ARG A 121 51.53 -24.89 -32.94
CA ARG A 121 52.91 -24.78 -33.43
C ARG A 121 53.84 -25.78 -32.72
N GLN A 122 53.72 -25.89 -31.39
CA GLN A 122 54.50 -26.84 -30.60
C GLN A 122 54.16 -28.29 -30.94
N ASN A 123 52.87 -28.62 -31.09
CA ASN A 123 52.44 -29.95 -31.53
C ASN A 123 53.00 -30.29 -32.92
N ASN A 124 52.96 -29.35 -33.87
CA ASN A 124 53.54 -29.56 -35.19
C ASN A 124 55.06 -29.81 -35.14
N LEU A 125 55.77 -29.11 -34.25
CA LEU A 125 57.21 -29.34 -34.04
C LEU A 125 57.48 -30.72 -33.43
N LEU A 126 56.74 -31.09 -32.38
CA LEU A 126 56.85 -32.39 -31.72
C LEU A 126 56.53 -33.53 -32.69
N MET A 127 55.52 -33.38 -33.54
CA MET A 127 55.20 -34.37 -34.58
C MET A 127 56.36 -34.56 -35.57
N LYS A 128 57.00 -33.46 -36.03
CA LYS A 128 58.19 -33.56 -36.91
C LYS A 128 59.36 -34.26 -36.22
N GLN A 129 59.63 -33.93 -34.95
CA GLN A 129 60.67 -34.57 -34.15
C GLN A 129 60.38 -36.06 -33.95
N PHE A 130 59.13 -36.41 -33.70
CA PHE A 130 58.68 -37.80 -33.56
C PHE A 130 58.96 -38.62 -34.84
N PHE A 131 58.56 -38.11 -36.01
CA PHE A 131 58.85 -38.79 -37.29
C PHE A 131 60.35 -38.93 -37.56
N SER A 132 61.15 -37.89 -37.24
CA SER A 132 62.61 -37.98 -37.38
C SER A 132 63.22 -39.01 -36.43
N LYS A 133 62.74 -39.08 -35.18
CA LYS A 133 63.19 -40.08 -34.20
C LYS A 133 62.88 -41.49 -34.69
N GLN A 134 61.65 -41.71 -35.18
CA GLN A 134 61.22 -43.02 -35.68
C GLN A 134 62.10 -43.47 -36.86
N ALA A 135 62.41 -42.59 -37.81
CA ALA A 135 63.30 -42.91 -38.93
C ALA A 135 64.71 -43.31 -38.47
N LEU A 136 65.27 -42.60 -37.48
CA LEU A 136 66.58 -42.93 -36.90
C LEU A 136 66.55 -44.25 -36.10
N GLU A 137 65.46 -44.54 -35.38
CA GLU A 137 65.25 -45.82 -34.70
C GLU A 137 65.21 -46.98 -35.71
N GLU A 138 64.49 -46.82 -36.82
CA GLU A 138 64.44 -47.80 -37.91
C GLU A 138 65.83 -48.05 -38.53
N GLU A 139 66.61 -46.99 -38.79
CA GLU A 139 67.99 -47.10 -39.29
C GLU A 139 68.93 -47.77 -38.26
N SER A 140 68.79 -47.44 -36.98
CA SER A 140 69.57 -48.06 -35.90
C SER A 140 69.28 -49.56 -35.79
N ILE A 141 68.02 -49.98 -35.90
CA ILE A 141 67.64 -51.39 -35.91
C ILE A 141 68.28 -52.11 -37.10
N LEU A 142 68.22 -51.50 -38.29
CA LEU A 142 68.84 -52.06 -39.50
C LEU A 142 70.36 -52.24 -39.34
N LEU A 143 71.06 -51.21 -38.86
CA LEU A 143 72.50 -51.27 -38.59
C LEU A 143 72.83 -52.32 -37.53
N GLN A 144 72.01 -52.46 -36.50
CA GLN A 144 72.21 -53.47 -35.46
C GLN A 144 72.04 -54.90 -36.00
N ILE A 145 71.09 -55.12 -36.91
CA ILE A 145 70.95 -56.39 -37.65
C ILE A 145 72.20 -56.66 -38.49
N GLN A 146 72.66 -55.70 -39.29
CA GLN A 146 73.87 -55.87 -40.10
C GLN A 146 75.12 -56.16 -39.24
N LEU A 147 75.25 -55.50 -38.10
CA LEU A 147 76.34 -55.74 -37.16
C LEU A 147 76.26 -57.15 -36.56
N SER A 148 75.05 -57.64 -36.25
CA SER A 148 74.86 -59.03 -35.81
C SER A 148 75.25 -60.03 -36.90
N GLU A 149 74.86 -59.80 -38.16
CA GLU A 149 75.27 -60.67 -39.28
C GLU A 149 76.79 -60.67 -39.48
N MET A 150 77.45 -59.51 -39.37
CA MET A 150 78.91 -59.42 -39.47
C MET A 150 79.62 -60.08 -38.27
N LYS A 151 79.04 -59.96 -37.07
CA LYS A 151 79.53 -60.70 -35.89
C LYS A 151 79.35 -62.20 -36.06
N ASP A 152 78.22 -62.66 -36.57
CA ASP A 152 78.00 -64.08 -36.82
C ASP A 152 79.02 -64.60 -37.85
N ARG A 153 79.28 -63.85 -38.93
CA ARG A 153 80.36 -64.15 -39.88
C ARG A 153 81.75 -64.13 -39.24
N LEU A 154 82.02 -63.18 -38.34
CA LEU A 154 83.28 -63.13 -37.58
C LEU A 154 83.41 -64.36 -36.67
N THR A 155 82.34 -64.78 -35.99
CA THR A 155 82.36 -65.99 -35.15
C THR A 155 82.49 -67.27 -35.96
N GLU A 156 81.94 -67.32 -37.19
CA GLU A 156 82.18 -68.41 -38.14
C GLU A 156 83.65 -68.45 -38.60
N LEU A 157 84.27 -67.29 -38.83
CA LEU A 157 85.69 -67.16 -39.16
C LEU A 157 86.62 -67.43 -37.95
N GLU A 158 86.22 -67.04 -36.74
CA GLU A 158 86.93 -67.35 -35.49
C GLU A 158 86.87 -68.84 -35.16
N LYS A 159 85.72 -69.49 -35.42
CA LYS A 159 85.61 -70.97 -35.39
C LYS A 159 86.52 -71.65 -36.42
N ALA A 160 86.88 -70.96 -37.50
CA ALA A 160 87.86 -71.44 -38.48
C ALA A 160 89.32 -71.15 -38.09
N PHE A 161 89.61 -70.32 -37.07
CA PHE A 161 90.97 -69.84 -36.78
C PHE A 161 91.53 -70.10 -35.38
N VAL A 162 90.81 -70.67 -34.42
CA VAL A 162 91.43 -70.99 -33.10
C VAL A 162 90.98 -72.35 -32.54
N ASN A 163 91.85 -73.34 -32.77
CA ASN A 163 92.18 -74.32 -31.73
C ASN A 163 93.41 -73.82 -30.97
N GLN A 164 93.44 -74.12 -29.65
CA GLN A 164 94.46 -73.79 -28.63
C GLN A 164 94.11 -72.50 -27.85
N THR A 165 93.90 -72.46 -26.53
CA THR A 165 94.45 -73.31 -25.45
C THR A 165 93.67 -73.12 -24.12
N ARG A 166 93.21 -74.24 -23.56
CA ARG A 166 93.37 -74.72 -22.16
C ARG A 166 93.40 -73.74 -20.96
N ALA A 167 92.33 -73.85 -20.15
CA ALA A 167 92.22 -74.01 -18.68
C ALA A 167 92.97 -73.11 -17.66
N GLY A 168 92.20 -72.65 -16.63
CA GLY A 168 92.65 -72.66 -15.23
C GLY A 168 92.47 -71.37 -14.40
N LYS A 169 91.51 -71.35 -13.46
CA LYS A 169 91.52 -70.51 -12.23
C LYS A 169 92.65 -70.99 -11.31
N PRO A 170 93.35 -70.15 -10.48
CA PRO A 170 92.75 -69.65 -9.22
C PRO A 170 93.36 -68.36 -8.56
N SER A 171 92.63 -67.87 -7.55
CA SER A 171 93.05 -67.28 -6.24
C SER A 171 94.11 -66.16 -6.14
N GLY A 172 93.79 -65.18 -5.29
CA GLY A 172 94.45 -63.90 -5.16
C GLY A 172 95.87 -63.91 -4.59
N LYS A 173 96.64 -62.93 -5.05
CA LYS A 173 97.93 -62.48 -4.53
C LYS A 173 98.00 -60.95 -4.67
N ASP A 174 98.83 -60.35 -3.84
CA ASP A 174 98.98 -58.90 -3.73
C ASP A 174 99.27 -58.24 -5.09
N LEU A 175 98.49 -57.18 -5.36
CA LEU A 175 98.46 -56.44 -6.62
C LEU A 175 99.86 -55.94 -6.95
N SER A 176 100.35 -56.27 -8.15
CA SER A 176 101.56 -55.63 -8.67
C SER A 176 101.30 -54.14 -8.88
N LEU A 177 102.35 -53.31 -8.88
CA LEU A 177 102.24 -51.85 -9.05
C LEU A 177 101.41 -51.48 -10.30
N GLU A 178 101.52 -52.27 -11.37
CA GLU A 178 100.76 -52.12 -12.61
C GLU A 178 99.25 -52.45 -12.45
N GLU A 179 98.93 -53.44 -11.62
CA GLU A 179 97.54 -53.82 -11.33
C GLU A 179 96.88 -52.84 -10.35
N LEU A 180 97.67 -52.29 -9.43
CA LEU A 180 97.23 -51.22 -8.53
C LEU A 180 96.93 -49.93 -9.30
N ILE A 181 97.78 -49.57 -10.27
CA ILE A 181 97.54 -48.43 -11.18
C ILE A 181 96.26 -48.64 -11.98
N LYS A 182 96.08 -49.81 -12.61
CA LYS A 182 94.82 -50.14 -13.31
C LYS A 182 93.60 -50.06 -12.40
N LYS A 183 93.74 -50.43 -11.12
CA LYS A 183 92.65 -50.33 -10.16
C LYS A 183 92.36 -48.88 -9.76
N ILE A 184 93.38 -48.05 -9.65
CA ILE A 184 93.23 -46.60 -9.41
C ILE A 184 92.54 -45.94 -10.60
N GLU A 185 92.98 -46.20 -11.84
CA GLU A 185 92.34 -45.68 -13.05
C GLU A 185 90.86 -46.11 -13.13
N GLN A 186 90.55 -47.37 -12.79
CA GLN A 186 89.16 -47.84 -12.69
C GLN A 186 88.34 -47.07 -11.65
N LEU A 187 88.93 -46.80 -10.48
CA LEU A 187 88.26 -46.05 -9.42
C LEU A 187 88.09 -44.57 -9.78
N GLU A 188 89.03 -43.97 -10.49
CA GLU A 188 88.95 -42.59 -10.98
C GLU A 188 87.82 -42.44 -12.01
N VAL A 189 87.69 -43.37 -12.96
CA VAL A 189 86.55 -43.40 -13.89
C VAL A 189 85.24 -43.55 -13.13
N HIS A 190 85.21 -44.46 -12.15
CA HIS A 190 84.01 -44.71 -11.36
C HIS A 190 83.63 -43.53 -10.45
N LEU A 191 84.61 -42.73 -10.02
CA LEU A 191 84.43 -41.51 -9.23
C LEU A 191 83.93 -40.37 -10.13
N ALA A 192 84.49 -40.21 -11.34
CA ALA A 192 84.00 -39.26 -12.34
C ALA A 192 82.54 -39.55 -12.73
N ASP A 193 82.18 -40.81 -12.94
CA ASP A 193 80.78 -41.22 -13.18
C ASP A 193 79.85 -40.83 -12.02
N LYS A 194 80.34 -40.91 -10.78
CA LYS A 194 79.58 -40.52 -9.60
C LYS A 194 79.43 -39.01 -9.47
N GLU A 195 80.46 -38.24 -9.80
CA GLU A 195 80.39 -36.77 -9.84
C GLU A 195 79.38 -36.28 -10.89
N ILE A 196 79.36 -36.90 -12.07
CA ILE A 196 78.36 -36.61 -13.12
C ILE A 196 76.94 -36.90 -12.61
N GLN A 197 76.72 -38.05 -11.99
CA GLN A 197 75.41 -38.41 -11.39
C GLN A 197 74.98 -37.43 -10.29
N LEU A 198 75.93 -36.90 -9.52
CA LEU A 198 75.65 -35.95 -8.44
C LEU A 198 75.21 -34.60 -9.02
N LEU A 199 75.90 -34.10 -10.05
CA LEU A 199 75.53 -32.88 -10.76
C LEU A 199 74.15 -32.99 -11.42
N GLU A 200 73.82 -34.14 -12.02
CA GLU A 200 72.48 -34.39 -12.55
C GLU A 200 71.41 -34.31 -11.45
N MET A 201 71.66 -34.89 -10.28
CA MET A 201 70.74 -34.81 -9.15
C MET A 201 70.60 -33.40 -8.58
N GLU A 202 71.67 -32.61 -8.51
CA GLU A 202 71.60 -31.21 -8.08
C GLU A 202 70.73 -30.38 -9.03
N LEU A 203 70.87 -30.60 -10.34
CA LEU A 203 70.09 -29.91 -11.37
C LEU A 203 68.60 -30.26 -11.29
N VAL A 204 68.28 -31.54 -11.06
CA VAL A 204 66.91 -32.00 -10.81
C VAL A 204 66.36 -31.41 -9.51
N TYR A 205 67.16 -31.41 -8.43
CA TYR A 205 66.76 -30.85 -7.15
C TYR A 205 66.43 -29.35 -7.26
N GLU A 206 67.26 -28.57 -7.96
CA GLU A 206 67.01 -27.15 -8.19
C GLU A 206 65.71 -26.92 -8.98
N GLN A 207 65.47 -27.72 -10.02
CA GLN A 207 64.22 -27.65 -10.78
C GLN A 207 62.99 -27.96 -9.93
N VAL A 208 63.04 -29.04 -9.13
CA VAL A 208 61.95 -29.44 -8.23
C VAL A 208 61.69 -28.36 -7.19
N THR A 209 62.76 -27.79 -6.60
CA THR A 209 62.66 -26.72 -5.62
C THR A 209 62.01 -25.47 -6.21
N ARG A 210 62.42 -25.06 -7.41
CA ARG A 210 61.82 -23.92 -8.13
C ARG A 210 60.35 -24.17 -8.47
N LEU A 211 59.99 -25.37 -8.90
CA LEU A 211 58.59 -25.73 -9.17
C LEU A 211 57.75 -25.71 -7.89
N SER A 212 58.27 -26.27 -6.80
CA SER A 212 57.60 -26.31 -5.50
C SER A 212 57.31 -24.90 -4.96
N GLN A 213 58.31 -24.01 -5.00
CA GLN A 213 58.13 -22.60 -4.63
C GLN A 213 57.07 -21.89 -5.49
N ARG A 214 57.07 -22.13 -6.82
CA ARG A 214 56.03 -21.57 -7.71
C ARG A 214 54.63 -22.08 -7.37
N PHE A 215 54.48 -23.35 -7.03
CA PHE A 215 53.20 -23.91 -6.59
C PHE A 215 52.75 -23.32 -5.26
N GLN A 216 53.69 -23.13 -4.33
CA GLN A 216 53.39 -22.56 -3.02
C GLN A 216 52.89 -21.10 -3.13
N ILE A 217 53.56 -20.26 -3.92
CA ILE A 217 53.11 -18.87 -4.17
C ILE A 217 51.73 -18.85 -4.82
N LYS A 218 51.47 -19.72 -5.81
CA LYS A 218 50.15 -19.82 -6.44
C LYS A 218 49.07 -20.29 -5.44
N ALA A 219 49.39 -21.24 -4.58
CA ALA A 219 48.47 -21.73 -3.56
C ALA A 219 48.17 -20.66 -2.49
N GLU A 220 49.16 -19.87 -2.08
CA GLU A 220 49.00 -18.76 -1.15
C GLU A 220 48.14 -17.64 -1.75
N ASN A 221 48.41 -17.23 -2.99
CA ASN A 221 47.58 -16.24 -3.69
C ASN A 221 46.13 -16.73 -3.85
N GLY A 222 45.93 -18.01 -4.21
CA GLY A 222 44.59 -18.60 -4.32
C GLY A 222 43.83 -18.65 -2.99
N LYS A 223 44.52 -18.82 -1.85
CA LYS A 223 43.88 -18.76 -0.52
C LYS A 223 43.31 -17.38 -0.22
N GLU A 224 44.04 -16.32 -0.57
CA GLU A 224 43.59 -14.94 -0.33
C GLU A 224 42.37 -14.58 -1.18
N ASP A 225 42.37 -14.94 -2.47
CA ASP A 225 41.22 -14.75 -3.36
C ASP A 225 39.99 -15.52 -2.88
N THR A 226 40.19 -16.77 -2.43
CA THR A 226 39.11 -17.61 -1.90
C THR A 226 38.52 -17.02 -0.62
N LEU A 227 39.37 -16.48 0.26
CA LEU A 227 38.95 -15.83 1.50
C LEU A 227 38.21 -14.52 1.23
N HIS A 228 38.67 -13.71 0.28
CA HIS A 228 37.98 -12.50 -0.14
C HIS A 228 36.60 -12.83 -0.73
N LEU A 229 36.51 -13.85 -1.59
CA LEU A 229 35.24 -14.31 -2.14
C LEU A 229 34.29 -14.78 -1.03
N ALA A 230 34.77 -15.57 -0.06
CA ALA A 230 33.98 -16.04 1.07
C ALA A 230 33.42 -14.88 1.92
N LYS A 231 34.23 -13.84 2.19
CA LYS A 231 33.76 -12.62 2.88
C LYS A 231 32.65 -11.92 2.10
N LYS A 232 32.83 -11.74 0.80
CA LYS A 232 31.84 -11.08 -0.07
C LYS A 232 30.53 -11.86 -0.15
N VAL A 233 30.60 -13.19 -0.22
CA VAL A 233 29.41 -14.06 -0.16
C VAL A 233 28.69 -13.92 1.18
N ASN A 234 29.42 -13.89 2.29
CA ASN A 234 28.82 -13.70 3.62
C ASN A 234 28.14 -12.34 3.77
N GLU A 235 28.73 -11.26 3.27
CA GLU A 235 28.11 -9.93 3.24
C GLU A 235 26.82 -9.93 2.41
N LEU A 236 26.84 -10.52 1.21
CA LEU A 236 25.64 -10.64 0.38
C LEU A 236 24.55 -11.45 1.08
N GLN A 237 24.88 -12.56 1.75
CA GLN A 237 23.93 -13.32 2.55
C GLN A 237 23.35 -12.51 3.72
N ALA A 238 24.14 -11.65 4.35
CA ALA A 238 23.64 -10.76 5.40
C ALA A 238 22.66 -9.72 4.84
N GLN A 239 22.99 -9.10 3.70
CA GLN A 239 22.11 -8.15 3.02
C GLN A 239 20.79 -8.80 2.55
N ILE A 240 20.86 -10.03 2.02
CA ILE A 240 19.67 -10.80 1.64
C ILE A 240 18.79 -11.02 2.87
N ARG A 241 19.34 -11.50 3.99
CA ARG A 241 18.59 -11.71 5.24
C ARG A 241 17.97 -10.42 5.78
N GLU A 242 18.65 -9.29 5.68
CA GLU A 242 18.09 -7.99 6.06
C GLU A 242 16.91 -7.58 5.16
N ARG A 243 17.08 -7.69 3.83
CA ARG A 243 16.02 -7.37 2.87
C ARG A 243 14.80 -8.29 3.04
N THR A 244 15.01 -9.60 3.25
CA THR A 244 13.93 -10.55 3.54
C THR A 244 13.15 -10.14 4.79
N ARG A 245 13.83 -9.72 5.87
CA ARG A 245 13.15 -9.20 7.07
C ARG A 245 12.31 -7.95 6.78
N LYS A 246 12.83 -7.00 5.99
CA LYS A 246 12.08 -5.80 5.59
C LYS A 246 10.85 -6.16 4.74
N ILE A 247 11.00 -7.10 3.80
CA ILE A 247 9.88 -7.60 2.99
C ILE A 247 8.82 -8.24 3.89
N MET A 248 9.22 -9.10 4.83
CA MET A 248 8.28 -9.72 5.77
C MET A 248 7.52 -8.69 6.61
N ALA A 249 8.18 -7.63 7.07
CA ALA A 249 7.53 -6.55 7.82
C ALA A 249 6.48 -5.82 6.97
N VAL A 250 6.81 -5.47 5.73
CA VAL A 250 5.87 -4.81 4.81
C VAL A 250 4.69 -5.73 4.46
N VAL A 251 4.95 -7.03 4.23
CA VAL A 251 3.89 -8.02 3.97
C VAL A 251 2.94 -8.16 5.17
N ALA A 252 3.47 -8.14 6.39
CA ALA A 252 2.66 -8.16 7.60
C ALA A 252 1.82 -6.88 7.74
N GLU A 253 2.40 -5.70 7.49
CA GLU A 253 1.66 -4.44 7.48
C GLU A 253 0.53 -4.45 6.44
N LEU A 254 0.82 -4.91 5.22
CA LEU A 254 -0.19 -5.03 4.16
C LEU A 254 -1.31 -5.99 4.58
N SER A 255 -0.99 -7.11 5.22
CA SER A 255 -1.97 -8.08 5.70
C SER A 255 -2.87 -7.48 6.79
N MET A 256 -2.30 -6.70 7.71
CA MET A 256 -3.09 -5.97 8.72
C MET A 256 -4.04 -4.97 8.07
N ARG A 257 -3.54 -4.15 7.14
CA ARG A 257 -4.36 -3.16 6.42
C ARG A 257 -5.44 -3.82 5.56
N GLN A 258 -5.13 -4.96 4.96
CA GLN A 258 -6.11 -5.74 4.21
C GLN A 258 -7.23 -6.25 5.12
N ALA A 259 -6.89 -6.76 6.31
CA ALA A 259 -7.87 -7.18 7.31
C ALA A 259 -8.75 -6.00 7.76
N GLU A 260 -8.16 -4.84 8.06
CA GLU A 260 -8.89 -3.61 8.39
C GLU A 260 -9.83 -3.15 7.26
N CYS A 261 -9.38 -3.20 6.01
CA CYS A 261 -10.23 -2.89 4.87
C CYS A 261 -11.40 -3.86 4.75
N MET A 262 -11.20 -5.16 5.00
CA MET A 262 -12.26 -6.16 4.97
C MET A 262 -13.30 -5.95 6.08
N THR A 263 -12.86 -5.60 7.30
CA THR A 263 -13.79 -5.29 8.40
C THR A 263 -14.59 -4.03 8.10
N LEU A 264 -13.95 -2.96 7.62
CA LEU A 264 -14.65 -1.73 7.25
C LEU A 264 -15.63 -1.94 6.09
N GLN A 265 -15.28 -2.77 5.09
CA GLN A 265 -16.21 -3.13 4.01
C GLN A 265 -17.43 -3.90 4.52
N GLN A 266 -17.24 -4.77 5.50
CA GLN A 266 -18.35 -5.51 6.12
C GLN A 266 -19.26 -4.57 6.90
N GLU A 267 -18.69 -3.65 7.69
CA GLU A 267 -19.45 -2.62 8.42
C GLU A 267 -20.23 -1.71 7.46
N MET A 268 -19.61 -1.27 6.36
CA MET A 268 -20.26 -0.49 5.32
C MET A 268 -21.50 -1.20 4.78
N LYS A 269 -21.37 -2.47 4.38
CA LYS A 269 -22.48 -3.28 3.87
C LYS A 269 -23.58 -3.47 4.91
N GLU A 270 -23.22 -3.67 6.17
CA GLU A 270 -24.19 -3.80 7.25
C GLU A 270 -24.95 -2.49 7.48
N LYS A 271 -24.26 -1.34 7.42
CA LYS A 271 -24.86 -0.02 7.53
C LYS A 271 -25.73 0.33 6.32
N GLU A 272 -25.31 0.00 5.12
CA GLU A 272 -26.12 0.12 3.89
C GLU A 272 -27.41 -0.70 4.02
N LEU A 273 -27.31 -1.95 4.47
CA LEU A 273 -28.49 -2.79 4.70
C LEU A 273 -29.41 -2.19 5.78
N GLN A 274 -28.85 -1.68 6.87
CA GLN A 274 -29.64 -0.99 7.91
C GLN A 274 -30.36 0.22 7.34
N LEU A 275 -29.69 1.04 6.52
CA LEU A 275 -30.29 2.21 5.87
C LEU A 275 -31.40 1.81 4.90
N ASP A 276 -31.20 0.79 4.07
CA ASP A 276 -32.22 0.28 3.15
C ASP A 276 -33.48 -0.17 3.90
N LEU A 277 -33.31 -0.88 5.02
CA LEU A 277 -34.43 -1.31 5.86
C LEU A 277 -35.15 -0.13 6.51
N CYS A 278 -34.40 0.86 7.02
CA CYS A 278 -34.95 2.08 7.59
C CYS A 278 -35.77 2.84 6.53
N GLN A 279 -35.21 2.98 5.32
CA GLN A 279 -35.86 3.68 4.21
C GLN A 279 -37.16 2.99 3.82
N ARG A 280 -37.18 1.66 3.66
CA ARG A 280 -38.41 0.90 3.37
C ARG A 280 -39.46 1.06 4.47
N SER A 281 -39.04 1.08 5.73
CA SER A 281 -39.96 1.27 6.87
C SER A 281 -40.60 2.65 6.82
N VAL A 282 -39.81 3.69 6.54
CA VAL A 282 -40.29 5.06 6.35
C VAL A 282 -41.24 5.18 5.15
N GLU A 283 -40.92 4.53 4.03
CA GLU A 283 -41.79 4.49 2.84
C GLU A 283 -43.16 3.83 3.15
N GLN A 284 -43.20 2.90 4.12
CA GLN A 284 -44.43 2.28 4.61
C GLN A 284 -45.14 3.09 5.70
N GLY A 285 -44.59 4.24 6.10
CA GLY A 285 -45.13 5.08 7.18
C GLY A 285 -44.86 4.54 8.59
N LEU A 286 -43.96 3.55 8.71
CA LEU A 286 -43.51 3.00 9.98
C LEU A 286 -42.26 3.75 10.49
N PRO A 287 -41.94 3.64 11.79
CA PRO A 287 -40.70 4.21 12.33
C PRO A 287 -39.46 3.63 11.63
N PRO A 288 -38.40 4.43 11.37
CA PRO A 288 -37.22 3.95 10.65
C PRO A 288 -36.45 2.86 11.42
N SER A 289 -36.48 2.86 12.75
CA SER A 289 -35.83 1.85 13.59
C SER A 289 -36.47 1.84 14.98
N ASP A 290 -36.45 0.68 15.65
CA ASP A 290 -36.92 0.50 17.03
C ASP A 290 -36.28 1.49 18.00
N ASN A 291 -35.01 1.87 17.81
CA ASN A 291 -34.38 2.86 18.68
C ASN A 291 -35.03 4.26 18.53
N ILE A 292 -35.32 4.65 17.29
CA ILE A 292 -35.97 5.92 16.98
C ILE A 292 -37.41 5.92 17.48
N GLU A 293 -38.12 4.78 17.36
CA GLU A 293 -39.45 4.62 17.93
C GLU A 293 -39.43 4.76 19.45
N ASN A 294 -38.47 4.11 20.13
CA ASN A 294 -38.32 4.20 21.58
C ASN A 294 -37.98 5.62 22.05
N GLU A 295 -37.13 6.33 21.32
CA GLU A 295 -36.82 7.75 21.57
C GLU A 295 -38.05 8.63 21.37
N TRP A 296 -38.84 8.41 20.33
CA TRP A 296 -40.09 9.11 20.09
C TRP A 296 -41.10 8.89 21.22
N LEU A 297 -41.30 7.63 21.61
CA LEU A 297 -42.16 7.27 22.74
C LEU A 297 -41.67 7.90 24.05
N ARG A 298 -40.35 8.02 24.24
CA ARG A 298 -39.77 8.73 25.39
C ARG A 298 -40.12 10.21 25.35
N CYS A 299 -39.96 10.88 24.21
CA CYS A 299 -40.34 12.29 24.04
C CYS A 299 -41.83 12.52 24.30
N LEU A 300 -42.71 11.63 23.83
CA LEU A 300 -44.15 11.71 24.10
C LEU A 300 -44.47 11.59 25.60
N ARG A 301 -43.83 10.63 26.30
CA ARG A 301 -43.97 10.51 27.76
C ARG A 301 -43.48 11.77 28.47
N ASP A 302 -42.37 12.34 28.03
CA ASP A 302 -41.81 13.56 28.62
C ASP A 302 -42.72 14.76 28.38
N GLN A 303 -43.29 14.89 27.19
CA GLN A 303 -44.27 15.92 26.86
C GLN A 303 -45.53 15.79 27.71
N HIS A 304 -46.06 14.57 27.86
CA HIS A 304 -47.22 14.33 28.72
C HIS A 304 -46.93 14.66 30.19
N ARG A 305 -45.73 14.32 30.68
CA ARG A 305 -45.30 14.72 32.03
C ARG A 305 -45.22 16.23 32.20
N ARG A 306 -44.73 16.97 31.20
CA ARG A 306 -44.70 18.44 31.23
C ARG A 306 -46.10 19.05 31.19
N GLN A 307 -47.01 18.51 30.38
CA GLN A 307 -48.40 18.95 30.34
C GLN A 307 -49.10 18.75 31.68
N LEU A 308 -48.93 17.58 32.32
CA LEU A 308 -49.46 17.33 33.65
C LEU A 308 -48.88 18.30 34.69
N ALA A 309 -47.58 18.60 34.61
CA ALA A 309 -46.95 19.58 35.50
C ALA A 309 -47.49 21.01 35.28
N GLU A 310 -47.73 21.42 34.03
CA GLU A 310 -48.39 22.69 33.70
C GLU A 310 -49.82 22.70 34.22
N GLU A 311 -50.64 21.67 33.96
CA GLU A 311 -52.00 21.56 34.51
C GLU A 311 -51.99 21.61 36.05
N ASP A 312 -51.02 20.96 36.69
CA ASP A 312 -50.80 21.00 38.14
C ASP A 312 -50.40 22.41 38.63
N GLU A 313 -49.67 23.21 37.84
CA GLU A 313 -49.46 24.64 38.11
C GLU A 313 -50.75 25.45 37.97
N TRP A 314 -51.56 25.21 36.92
CA TRP A 314 -52.86 25.86 36.75
C TRP A 314 -53.87 25.49 37.85
N ASN A 315 -53.74 24.29 38.42
CA ASN A 315 -54.58 23.78 39.52
C ASN A 315 -54.08 24.19 40.92
N GLN A 316 -52.93 24.86 41.01
CA GLN A 316 -52.42 25.45 42.25
C GLN A 316 -53.01 26.83 42.45
N LEU A 317 -53.69 27.02 43.59
CA LEU A 317 -54.13 28.33 44.04
C LEU A 317 -52.91 29.17 44.49
N PRO A 318 -53.02 30.51 44.53
CA PRO A 318 -51.94 31.40 45.01
C PRO A 318 -51.45 31.14 46.45
N ASN A 319 -52.16 30.31 47.21
CA ASN A 319 -51.80 29.87 48.56
C ASN A 319 -51.04 28.51 48.59
N GLY A 320 -50.74 27.92 47.43
CA GLY A 320 -50.02 26.65 47.30
C GLY A 320 -50.87 25.39 47.50
N VAL A 321 -52.20 25.50 47.60
CA VAL A 321 -53.10 24.34 47.74
C VAL A 321 -53.62 23.89 46.38
N TYR A 322 -53.46 22.60 46.08
CA TYR A 322 -53.95 21.96 44.86
C TYR A 322 -55.46 21.75 44.91
N THR A 323 -56.17 22.11 43.84
CA THR A 323 -57.61 21.87 43.72
C THR A 323 -57.97 21.14 42.43
N LYS A 324 -58.95 20.23 42.51
CA LYS A 324 -59.52 19.54 41.33
C LYS A 324 -60.85 20.15 40.88
N ALA A 325 -61.22 21.31 41.42
CA ALA A 325 -62.45 21.98 41.06
C ALA A 325 -62.22 22.75 39.76
N GLU A 326 -63.06 22.53 38.75
CA GLU A 326 -63.08 23.37 37.54
C GLU A 326 -63.17 24.84 37.96
N LEU A 327 -62.21 25.68 37.54
CA LEU A 327 -62.26 27.11 37.79
C LEU A 327 -63.54 27.65 37.17
N ARG A 328 -64.43 28.19 38.02
CA ARG A 328 -65.68 28.77 37.53
C ARG A 328 -65.31 29.93 36.60
N PRO A 329 -65.85 29.97 35.36
CA PRO A 329 -65.78 31.18 34.54
C PRO A 329 -66.43 32.31 35.34
N ASN A 330 -65.61 33.18 35.92
CA ASN A 330 -66.05 34.25 36.80
C ASN A 330 -66.47 35.51 36.02
N ALA A 331 -66.14 35.53 34.72
CA ALA A 331 -66.54 36.55 33.80
C ALA A 331 -66.94 35.96 32.45
N TYR A 332 -67.82 36.66 31.74
CA TYR A 332 -68.12 36.40 30.33
C TYR A 332 -67.76 37.61 29.49
N ILE A 333 -67.54 37.36 28.21
CA ILE A 333 -67.31 38.42 27.22
C ILE A 333 -68.58 38.50 26.38
N PRO A 334 -69.44 39.53 26.57
CA PRO A 334 -70.61 39.71 25.73
C PRO A 334 -70.18 40.02 24.29
N ILE A 335 -70.73 39.27 23.32
CA ILE A 335 -70.41 39.39 21.89
C ILE A 335 -70.84 40.76 21.32
N ASP A 336 -71.84 41.39 21.95
CA ASP A 336 -72.45 42.65 21.50
C ASP A 336 -71.82 43.91 22.14
N ASP A 337 -70.75 43.77 22.93
CA ASP A 337 -70.08 44.90 23.59
C ASP A 337 -68.79 45.32 22.85
N PRO A 338 -68.68 46.55 22.34
CA PRO A 338 -67.55 46.99 21.51
C PRO A 338 -66.18 46.96 22.20
N LEU A 339 -66.13 46.83 23.54
CA LEU A 339 -64.88 46.82 24.29
C LEU A 339 -64.34 45.42 24.64
N LEU A 340 -65.10 44.33 24.39
CA LEU A 340 -64.72 42.93 24.68
C LEU A 340 -64.13 42.70 26.09
N VAL A 341 -64.49 43.51 27.08
CA VAL A 341 -63.94 43.39 28.45
C VAL A 341 -64.71 42.31 29.21
N PRO A 342 -64.02 41.38 29.92
CA PRO A 342 -64.68 40.38 30.75
C PRO A 342 -65.56 41.04 31.83
N LYS A 343 -66.86 40.75 31.82
CA LYS A 343 -67.83 41.22 32.82
C LYS A 343 -68.17 40.11 33.80
N HIS A 344 -68.15 40.42 35.09
CA HIS A 344 -68.47 39.48 36.15
C HIS A 344 -69.94 39.09 36.15
N TYR A 345 -70.23 37.82 36.39
CA TYR A 345 -71.60 37.36 36.63
C TYR A 345 -72.05 37.91 38.01
N GLY A 346 -73.03 38.81 38.02
CA GLY A 346 -73.57 39.41 39.25
C GLY A 346 -74.32 38.41 40.14
N ALA A 347 -75.24 38.89 40.99
CA ALA A 347 -75.97 38.05 41.97
C ALA A 347 -76.77 36.88 41.36
N LEU A 348 -77.06 36.91 40.06
CA LEU A 348 -77.75 35.87 39.30
C LEU A 348 -76.77 35.10 38.38
N ALA A 349 -75.69 34.59 38.96
CA ALA A 349 -74.70 33.83 38.19
C ALA A 349 -75.30 32.51 37.65
N PRO A 350 -75.03 32.13 36.38
CA PRO A 350 -75.46 30.84 35.86
C PRO A 350 -74.86 29.71 36.69
N PHE A 351 -75.72 28.87 37.25
CA PHE A 351 -75.32 27.69 37.99
C PHE A 351 -75.29 26.49 37.05
N LYS A 352 -74.18 25.74 37.02
CA LYS A 352 -74.08 24.45 36.33
C LYS A 352 -74.90 23.43 37.14
N PRO A 353 -76.02 22.89 36.62
CA PRO A 353 -76.84 21.92 37.35
C PRO A 353 -75.99 20.73 37.77
N THR A 354 -76.10 20.32 39.04
CA THR A 354 -75.40 19.12 39.52
C THR A 354 -76.02 17.89 38.87
N GLU A 355 -75.18 17.00 38.31
CA GLU A 355 -75.67 15.77 37.70
C GLU A 355 -76.43 14.90 38.72
N PRO A 356 -77.59 14.34 38.35
CA PRO A 356 -78.40 13.55 39.27
C PRO A 356 -77.65 12.29 39.71
N GLY A 357 -77.28 12.24 41.00
CA GLY A 357 -76.58 11.09 41.58
C GLY A 357 -77.42 9.80 41.58
N ALA A 358 -76.74 8.66 41.61
CA ALA A 358 -77.32 7.31 41.49
C ALA A 358 -78.44 6.96 42.50
N ASN A 359 -78.66 7.78 43.54
CA ASN A 359 -79.66 7.60 44.59
C ASN A 359 -81.10 8.06 44.24
N ILE A 360 -81.33 8.65 43.06
CA ILE A 360 -82.67 9.14 42.66
C ILE A 360 -83.64 7.99 42.30
N ARG A 361 -83.17 6.74 42.24
CA ARG A 361 -83.97 5.55 41.90
C ARG A 361 -85.08 5.21 42.91
N HIS A 362 -85.14 5.86 44.08
CA HIS A 362 -86.11 5.56 45.14
C HIS A 362 -87.24 6.60 45.30
N ILE A 363 -87.31 7.63 44.45
CA ILE A 363 -88.38 8.63 44.54
C ILE A 363 -89.65 8.08 43.86
N ARG A 364 -90.59 7.56 44.66
CA ARG A 364 -91.92 7.15 44.19
C ARG A 364 -92.81 8.38 43.97
N LYS A 365 -93.33 8.56 42.75
CA LYS A 365 -94.26 9.65 42.43
C LYS A 365 -95.58 9.46 43.20
N PRO A 366 -96.14 10.50 43.83
CA PRO A 366 -97.41 10.39 44.54
C PRO A 366 -98.55 10.12 43.55
N LYS A 367 -99.44 9.17 43.89
CA LYS A 367 -100.67 8.91 43.12
C LYS A 367 -101.72 9.96 43.51
N TYR A 368 -102.17 10.73 42.53
CA TYR A 368 -103.26 11.70 42.71
C TYR A 368 -104.60 10.95 42.91
N LYS A 369 -105.38 11.34 43.93
CA LYS A 369 -106.76 10.87 44.09
C LYS A 369 -107.67 11.63 43.10
N PRO A 370 -108.63 10.97 42.44
CA PRO A 370 -109.59 11.66 41.60
C PRO A 370 -110.45 12.59 42.47
N ILE A 371 -110.61 13.82 42.00
CA ILE A 371 -111.49 14.81 42.61
C ILE A 371 -112.89 14.51 42.06
N GLU A 372 -113.86 14.26 42.95
CA GLU A 372 -115.28 14.27 42.58
C GLU A 372 -115.78 15.72 42.56
N ILE A 373 -116.55 16.01 41.50
CA ILE A 373 -117.21 17.27 41.07
C ILE A 373 -116.40 18.13 40.11
#